data_AF-A0A7W9BU75-F1
#
_entry.id   AF-A0A7W9BU75-F1
#
_cell.length_a   1.000
_cell.length_b   1.000
_cell.length_c   1.000
_cell.angle_alpha   90.00
_cell.angle_beta   90.00
_cell.angle_gamma   90.00
#
_symmetry.space_group_name_H-M   'P 1'
#
loop_
_entity.id
_entity.type
_entity.pdbx_description
1 polymer ?
#
loop_
_entity_poly.entity_id
_entity_poly.type
_entity_poly.pdbx_seq_one_letter_code
_entity_poly.pdbx_strand_id
1 'polypeptide(L)' 'MDDMMIDTPEGPMRWADWKKQNPVQLPSRRTKGKKLPNVVKLHTEVKK' A
#
# COMPACT_ATOMS: atom_id res chain seq x y z
N MET A 1 -7.30 -7.97 -8.96
CA MET A 1 -6.10 -7.26 -8.42
C MET A 1 -5.34 -8.11 -7.40
N ASP A 2 -5.98 -9.09 -6.77
CA ASP A 2 -5.36 -9.88 -5.68
C ASP A 2 -4.48 -11.04 -6.18
N ASP A 3 -4.71 -11.51 -7.41
CA ASP A 3 -3.89 -12.53 -8.07
C ASP A 3 -2.61 -11.98 -8.73
N MET A 4 -2.33 -10.68 -8.58
CA MET A 4 -1.13 -10.06 -9.13
C MET A 4 0.10 -10.56 -8.36
N MET A 5 1.12 -11.04 -9.06
CA MET A 5 2.42 -11.36 -8.46
C MET A 5 3.23 -10.08 -8.29
N ILE A 6 3.84 -9.91 -7.12
CA ILE A 6 4.74 -8.80 -6.82
C ILE A 6 6.09 -9.32 -6.35
N ASP A 7 7.16 -8.61 -6.72
CA ASP A 7 8.50 -8.86 -6.20
C ASP A 7 8.63 -8.22 -4.82
N THR A 8 8.95 -9.04 -3.81
CA THR A 8 9.17 -8.58 -2.43
C THR A 8 10.58 -8.94 -1.96
N PRO A 9 11.09 -8.30 -0.89
CA PRO A 9 12.43 -8.60 -0.37
C PRO A 9 12.63 -10.05 0.07
N GLU A 10 11.55 -10.77 0.39
CA GLU A 10 11.58 -12.18 0.82
C GLU A 10 11.37 -13.16 -0.33
N GLY A 11 11.06 -12.65 -1.54
CA GLY A 11 10.78 -13.43 -2.73
C GLY A 11 9.48 -13.01 -3.44
N PRO A 12 9.22 -13.53 -4.65
CA PRO A 12 7.98 -13.24 -5.37
C PRO A 12 6.77 -13.86 -4.65
N MET A 13 5.77 -13.05 -4.35
CA MET A 13 4.52 -13.52 -3.72
C MET A 13 3.29 -12.84 -4.33
N ARG A 14 2.11 -13.40 -4.05
CA ARG A 14 0.85 -12.77 -4.51
C ARG A 14 0.56 -11.52 -3.69
N TRP A 15 0.00 -10.52 -4.36
CA TRP A 15 -0.46 -9.28 -3.76
C TRP A 15 -1.42 -9.52 -2.58
N ALA A 16 -2.28 -10.53 -2.68
CA ALA A 16 -3.16 -10.95 -1.60
C ALA A 16 -2.39 -11.36 -0.33
N ASP A 17 -1.34 -12.16 -0.48
CA ASP A 17 -0.57 -12.69 0.66
C ASP A 17 0.30 -11.60 1.27
N TRP A 18 0.87 -10.73 0.44
CA TRP A 18 1.60 -9.56 0.90
C TRP A 18 0.71 -8.62 1.72
N LYS A 19 -0.53 -8.35 1.29
CA LYS A 19 -1.50 -7.51 2.02
C LYS A 19 -1.92 -8.09 3.38
N LYS A 20 -1.91 -9.42 3.55
CA LYS A 20 -2.20 -10.05 4.85
C LYS A 20 -1.10 -9.76 5.87
N GLN A 21 0.15 -9.76 5.42
CA GLN A 21 1.31 -9.46 6.25
C GLN A 21 1.51 -7.94 6.44
N ASN A 22 1.15 -7.15 5.42
CA ASN A 22 1.31 -5.71 5.37
C ASN A 22 -0.08 -5.06 5.21
N PRO A 23 -0.84 -4.84 6.30
CA PRO A 23 -2.18 -4.28 6.21
C PRO A 23 -2.12 -2.88 5.62
N VAL A 24 -2.45 -2.77 4.33
CA VAL A 24 -2.58 -1.49 3.65
C VAL A 24 -3.80 -0.81 4.24
N GLN A 25 -3.59 0.16 5.13
CA GLN A 25 -4.67 0.92 5.73
C GLN A 25 -5.37 1.74 4.62
N LEU A 26 -6.47 1.20 4.10
CA LEU A 26 -7.31 1.95 3.18
C LEU A 26 -7.86 3.16 3.91
N PRO A 27 -7.83 4.36 3.31
CA PRO A 27 -8.42 5.53 3.93
C PRO A 27 -9.90 5.24 4.20
N SER A 28 -10.29 5.45 5.46
CA SER A 28 -11.67 5.32 5.92
C SER A 28 -12.62 6.06 4.99
N ARG A 29 -13.88 5.60 4.88
CA ARG A 29 -14.93 6.32 4.13
C ARG A 29 -15.03 7.80 4.51
N ARG A 30 -14.68 8.17 5.75
CA ARG A 30 -14.68 9.55 6.23
C ARG A 30 -13.52 10.41 5.69
N THR A 31 -12.40 9.76 5.36
CA THR A 31 -11.15 10.39 4.94
C THR A 31 -10.81 10.15 3.47
N LYS A 32 -11.50 9.22 2.80
CA LYS A 32 -11.39 8.95 1.36
C LYS A 32 -11.71 10.22 0.58
N GLY A 33 -10.76 10.67 -0.24
CA GLY A 33 -10.88 11.88 -1.08
C GLY A 33 -10.62 13.21 -0.36
N LYS A 34 -10.36 13.22 0.95
CA LYS A 34 -9.94 14.43 1.66
C LYS A 34 -8.41 14.58 1.60
N LYS A 35 -7.93 15.81 1.38
CA LYS A 35 -6.51 16.15 1.54
C LYS A 35 -6.17 16.12 3.03
N LEU A 36 -5.88 14.93 3.55
CA LEU A 36 -5.44 14.77 4.93
C LEU A 36 -4.05 15.38 5.10
N PRO A 37 -3.78 16.10 6.21
CA PRO A 37 -2.48 16.73 6.46
C PRO A 37 -1.34 15.71 6.53
N ASN A 38 -1.62 14.49 7.01
CA ASN A 38 -0.74 13.35 6.83
C ASN A 38 -1.26 12.50 5.68
N VAL A 39 -0.80 12.79 4.46
CA VAL A 39 -0.73 11.75 3.43
C VAL A 39 0.27 10.74 4.00
N VAL A 40 -0.21 9.62 4.54
CA VAL A 40 0.67 8.46 4.75
C VAL A 40 1.13 8.09 3.35
N LYS A 41 2.33 8.55 2.99
CA LYS A 41 2.83 8.48 1.62
C LYS A 41 2.89 7.00 1.27
N LEU A 42 2.12 6.59 0.26
CA LEU A 42 2.17 5.23 -0.27
C LEU A 42 3.51 4.93 -0.95
N HIS A 43 4.31 5.96 -1.24
CA HIS A 43 5.64 5.85 -1.80
C HIS A 43 6.60 6.85 -1.16
N THR A 44 7.82 6.42 -0.89
CA THR A 44 8.92 7.30 -0.47
C THR A 44 9.21 8.27 -1.62
N GLU A 45 8.99 9.56 -1.41
CA GLU A 45 9.47 10.58 -2.36
C GLU A 45 11.00 10.55 -2.35
N VAL A 46 11.60 9.94 -3.38
CA VAL A 46 13.03 10.13 -3.65
C VAL A 46 13.16 11.56 -4.17
N LYS A 47 13.57 12.48 -3.29
CA LYS A 47 13.99 13.82 -3.70
C LYS A 47 15.22 13.66 -4.59
N LYS A 48 15.08 14.03 -5.86
CA LYS A 48 16.19 14.23 -6.79
C LYS A 48 16.67 15.66 -6.71
#